data_AF-A0A4R4LG16-F1
#
_entry.id   AF-A0A4R4LG16-F1
#
_cell.length_a   1.000
_cell.length_b   1.000
_cell.length_c   1.000
_cell.angle_alpha   90.00
_cell.angle_beta   90.00
_cell.angle_gamma   90.00
#
_symmetry.space_group_name_H-M   'P 1'
#
loop_
_entity.id
_entity.type
_entity.pdbx_description
1 polymer ?
#
loop_
_entity_poly.entity_id
_entity_poly.type
_entity_poly.pdbx_seq_one_letter_code
_entity_poly.pdbx_strand_id
1 'polypeptide(L)'
;MEAHLESARISSLNSDHPHRGEADTIKGDIVQMPQSISRNDQPHEITDGTVGDSGNAAVIEFIGALSQLRLAAGMPSLREISKISHETRGSGRYVLSMTTISNVLSGRRKRLPPWPWVASYLDAIKQISAHRDMSDVELEADQKLWQLRWIEAMESSENGR
;
A
#
# COMPACT_ATOMS: atom_id res chain seq x y z
N MET A 1 46.05 -30.92 23.36
CA MET A 1 45.49 -29.72 24.01
C MET A 1 44.24 -29.34 23.22
N GLU A 2 43.13 -30.08 23.15
CA GLU A 2 42.30 -30.75 24.17
C GLU A 2 41.94 -29.89 25.38
N ALA A 3 40.80 -29.20 25.25
CA ALA A 3 39.83 -28.75 26.26
C ALA A 3 38.61 -28.22 25.45
N HIS A 4 37.52 -28.96 25.25
CA HIS A 4 36.45 -29.40 26.17
C HIS A 4 35.70 -28.23 26.84
N LEU A 5 34.40 -28.09 26.48
CA LEU A 5 33.23 -27.66 27.27
C LEU A 5 32.03 -27.51 26.29
N GLU A 6 31.19 -28.55 26.15
CA GLU A 6 29.88 -28.70 26.82
C GLU A 6 28.84 -27.64 26.40
N SER A 7 27.84 -27.97 25.58
CA SER A 7 26.60 -28.72 25.89
C SER A 7 25.62 -27.98 26.82
N ALA A 8 24.56 -27.40 26.24
CA ALA A 8 23.22 -27.28 26.85
C ALA A 8 22.21 -26.94 25.72
N ARG A 9 21.48 -27.89 25.14
CA ARG A 9 20.17 -28.41 25.57
C ARG A 9 19.16 -27.32 25.98
N ILE A 10 18.17 -27.07 25.11
CA ILE A 10 16.80 -26.80 25.56
C ILE A 10 15.85 -27.56 24.62
N SER A 11 15.37 -28.70 25.10
CA SER A 11 14.14 -29.37 24.66
C SER A 11 13.06 -29.14 25.72
N SER A 12 11.80 -29.38 25.33
CA SER A 12 10.56 -29.47 26.12
C SER A 12 9.68 -28.22 26.11
N LEU A 13 8.56 -28.28 25.39
CA LEU A 13 7.29 -28.92 25.79
C LEU A 13 6.62 -28.21 26.97
N ASN A 14 5.53 -27.51 26.68
CA ASN A 14 4.33 -27.42 27.51
C ASN A 14 3.17 -27.10 26.54
N SER A 15 2.33 -28.06 26.19
CA SER A 15 1.22 -28.63 26.98
C SER A 15 -0.09 -27.89 26.70
N ASP A 16 -0.84 -28.55 25.82
CA ASP A 16 -2.28 -28.53 25.65
C ASP A 16 -3.05 -28.59 26.99
N HIS A 17 -4.01 -27.67 27.19
CA HIS A 17 -5.24 -28.03 27.88
C HIS A 17 -6.45 -27.15 27.48
N PRO A 18 -7.60 -27.76 27.21
CA PRO A 18 -8.86 -27.09 26.89
C PRO A 18 -9.72 -26.84 28.14
N HIS A 19 -10.41 -25.70 28.18
CA HIS A 19 -11.58 -25.45 29.03
C HIS A 19 -12.64 -24.80 28.14
N ARG A 20 -13.63 -25.55 27.64
CA ARG A 20 -14.90 -25.89 28.31
C ARG A 20 -15.61 -24.64 28.86
N GLY A 21 -16.53 -24.14 28.04
CA GLY A 21 -17.54 -23.14 28.37
C GLY A 21 -18.77 -23.37 27.51
N GLU A 22 -19.54 -24.39 27.87
CA GLU A 22 -20.93 -24.57 27.45
C GLU A 22 -21.76 -23.45 28.08
N ALA A 23 -22.51 -22.69 27.27
CA ALA A 23 -23.68 -21.96 27.75
C ALA A 23 -24.73 -21.92 26.64
N ASP A 24 -25.83 -22.58 27.00
CA ASP A 24 -27.07 -22.87 26.32
C ASP A 24 -27.82 -21.61 25.80
N THR A 25 -28.44 -21.78 24.64
CA THR A 25 -29.81 -21.39 24.30
C THR A 25 -30.29 -19.98 24.63
N ILE A 26 -30.51 -19.18 23.56
CA ILE A 26 -31.80 -18.48 23.37
C ILE A 26 -32.25 -18.66 21.91
N LYS A 27 -33.34 -19.43 21.75
CA LYS A 27 -34.19 -19.45 20.57
C LYS A 27 -34.88 -18.09 20.44
N GLY A 28 -34.67 -17.41 19.32
CA GLY A 28 -35.43 -16.25 18.88
C GLY A 28 -35.85 -16.45 17.44
N ASP A 29 -36.96 -17.14 17.26
CA ASP A 29 -37.71 -17.22 16.00
C ASP A 29 -38.27 -15.83 15.69
N ILE A 30 -37.76 -15.17 14.64
CA ILE A 30 -38.41 -14.02 14.01
C ILE A 30 -38.57 -14.35 12.53
N VAL A 31 -39.74 -14.89 12.24
CA VAL A 31 -40.34 -14.95 10.90
C VAL A 31 -40.87 -13.56 10.54
N GLN A 32 -40.42 -13.00 9.41
CA GLN A 32 -41.02 -12.00 8.48
C GLN A 32 -39.89 -11.10 7.95
N MET A 33 -39.72 -10.77 6.66
CA MET A 33 -40.54 -10.82 5.44
C MET A 33 -39.58 -10.46 4.28
N PRO A 34 -39.68 -11.02 3.07
CA PRO A 34 -38.91 -10.55 1.92
C PRO A 34 -39.52 -9.25 1.36
N GLN A 35 -38.92 -8.10 1.66
CA GLN A 35 -39.24 -6.86 0.97
C GLN A 35 -38.42 -6.80 -0.32
N SER A 36 -39.13 -6.99 -1.44
CA SER A 36 -38.65 -6.79 -2.79
C SER A 36 -38.01 -5.42 -2.95
N ILE A 37 -36.69 -5.36 -3.14
CA ILE A 37 -36.06 -4.16 -3.66
C ILE A 37 -36.11 -4.26 -5.18
N SER A 38 -36.99 -3.41 -5.70
CA SER A 38 -37.25 -3.08 -7.09
C SER A 38 -36.03 -3.19 -7.98
N ARG A 39 -36.23 -3.85 -9.12
CA ARG A 39 -35.52 -3.56 -10.37
C ARG A 39 -35.44 -2.03 -10.53
N ASN A 40 -34.23 -1.50 -10.51
CA ASN A 40 -33.93 -0.26 -11.20
C ASN A 40 -32.98 -0.63 -12.34
N ASP A 41 -33.62 -1.04 -13.43
CA ASP A 41 -33.09 -1.04 -14.77
C ASP A 41 -32.84 0.42 -15.15
N GLN A 42 -31.59 0.87 -15.01
CA GLN A 42 -31.08 1.98 -15.81
C GLN A 42 -29.65 1.61 -16.23
N PRO A 43 -29.42 1.27 -17.50
CA PRO A 43 -28.10 1.42 -18.07
C PRO A 43 -27.83 2.93 -18.10
N HIS A 44 -27.05 3.41 -17.12
CA HIS A 44 -26.39 4.68 -17.31
C HIS A 44 -25.36 4.48 -18.42
N GLU A 45 -25.82 4.76 -19.64
CA GLU A 45 -24.99 5.13 -20.77
C GLU A 45 -24.22 6.39 -20.35
N ILE A 46 -23.09 6.19 -19.67
CA ILE A 46 -22.09 7.23 -19.45
C ILE A 46 -21.31 7.35 -20.75
N THR A 47 -21.90 8.15 -21.64
CA THR A 47 -21.25 9.12 -22.53
C THR A 47 -19.73 8.96 -22.60
N ASP A 48 -19.32 8.31 -23.70
CA ASP A 48 -18.18 8.68 -24.51
C ASP A 48 -18.02 10.21 -24.54
N GLY A 49 -16.93 10.70 -23.93
CA GLY A 49 -16.77 12.13 -23.68
C GLY A 49 -15.51 12.47 -22.88
N THR A 50 -14.36 11.89 -23.20
CA THR A 50 -13.08 12.31 -22.62
C THR A 50 -12.06 12.58 -23.73
N VAL A 51 -12.38 13.53 -24.60
CA VAL A 51 -11.38 14.18 -25.45
C VAL A 51 -10.98 15.45 -24.72
N GLY A 52 -9.88 15.41 -23.94
CA GLY A 52 -9.33 16.62 -23.33
C GLY A 52 -8.66 16.50 -21.96
N ASP A 53 -8.20 15.32 -21.54
CA ASP A 53 -7.52 15.20 -20.23
C ASP A 53 -6.34 14.23 -20.25
N SER A 54 -5.63 14.17 -21.40
CA SER A 54 -4.41 13.36 -21.55
C SER A 54 -3.38 13.67 -20.46
N GLY A 55 -3.32 14.94 -20.03
CA GLY A 55 -2.41 15.35 -18.98
C GLY A 55 -2.75 14.80 -17.59
N ASN A 56 -4.03 14.67 -17.26
CA ASN A 56 -4.45 14.04 -16.01
C ASN A 56 -4.38 12.52 -16.11
N ALA A 57 -4.58 11.93 -17.29
CA ALA A 57 -4.40 10.50 -17.51
C ALA A 57 -2.97 10.05 -17.14
N ALA A 58 -1.94 10.79 -17.56
CA ALA A 58 -0.56 10.51 -17.19
C ALA A 58 -0.29 10.61 -15.67
N VAL A 59 -0.91 11.59 -14.99
CA VAL A 59 -0.82 11.71 -13.52
C VAL A 59 -1.50 10.54 -12.82
N ILE A 60 -2.69 10.14 -13.28
CA ILE A 60 -3.46 9.01 -12.74
C ILE A 60 -2.68 7.72 -12.92
N GLU A 61 -2.10 7.50 -14.11
CA GLU A 61 -1.29 6.32 -14.40
C GLU A 61 -0.06 6.24 -13.49
N PHE A 62 0.66 7.34 -13.32
CA PHE A 62 1.82 7.40 -12.43
C PHE A 62 1.46 7.12 -10.97
N ILE A 63 0.37 7.70 -10.47
CA ILE A 63 -0.14 7.43 -9.10
C ILE A 63 -0.61 5.98 -8.96
N GLY A 64 -1.23 5.44 -10.01
CA GLY A 64 -1.62 4.03 -10.10
C GLY A 64 -0.41 3.12 -9.97
N ALA A 65 0.67 3.41 -10.68
CA ALA A 65 1.92 2.66 -10.58
C ALA A 65 2.50 2.72 -9.15
N LEU A 66 2.50 3.89 -8.48
CA LEU A 66 2.97 4.01 -7.09
C LEU A 66 2.14 3.17 -6.11
N SER A 67 0.85 3.04 -6.38
CA SER A 67 -0.06 2.18 -5.62
C SER A 67 0.21 0.71 -5.88
N GLN A 68 0.46 0.32 -7.13
CA GLN A 68 0.87 -1.05 -7.48
C GLN A 68 2.19 -1.45 -6.83
N LEU A 69 3.17 -0.54 -6.78
CA LEU A 69 4.42 -0.78 -6.06
C LEU A 69 4.18 -1.07 -4.57
N ARG A 70 3.24 -0.35 -3.94
CA ARG A 70 2.84 -0.62 -2.56
C ARG A 70 2.23 -2.01 -2.41
N LEU A 71 1.40 -2.44 -3.36
CA LEU A 71 0.80 -3.77 -3.35
C LEU A 71 1.88 -4.85 -3.47
N ALA A 72 2.82 -4.70 -4.42
CA ALA A 72 3.95 -5.60 -4.60
C ALA A 72 4.84 -5.71 -3.36
N ALA A 73 4.98 -4.62 -2.60
CA ALA A 73 5.70 -4.59 -1.33
C ALA A 73 4.96 -5.23 -0.14
N GLY A 74 3.86 -5.94 -0.37
CA GLY A 74 3.04 -6.55 0.69
C GLY A 74 2.15 -5.54 1.41
N MET A 75 1.72 -4.49 0.71
CA MET A 75 0.78 -3.46 1.17
C MET A 75 1.15 -2.87 2.55
N PRO A 76 2.35 -2.27 2.71
CA PRO A 76 2.72 -1.65 3.98
C PRO A 76 1.71 -0.56 4.37
N SER A 77 1.45 -0.43 5.67
CA SER A 77 0.51 0.59 6.16
C SER A 77 1.09 1.99 5.94
N LEU A 78 0.22 2.98 5.78
CA LEU A 78 0.66 4.38 5.64
C LEU A 78 1.45 4.86 6.85
N ARG A 79 1.16 4.29 8.03
CA ARG A 79 1.87 4.56 9.28
C ARG A 79 3.30 4.04 9.24
N GLU A 80 3.53 2.84 8.72
CA GLU A 80 4.87 2.26 8.55
C GLU A 80 5.70 3.09 7.56
N ILE A 81 5.13 3.45 6.42
CA ILE A 81 5.81 4.30 5.41
C ILE A 81 6.20 5.65 6.03
N SER A 82 5.27 6.28 6.76
CA SER A 82 5.53 7.54 7.44
C SER A 82 6.62 7.42 8.52
N LYS A 83 6.59 6.35 9.32
CA LYS A 83 7.59 6.08 10.35
C LYS A 83 9.00 5.94 9.76
N ILE A 84 9.17 5.13 8.72
CA ILE A 84 10.47 4.93 8.05
C ILE A 84 10.97 6.22 7.40
N SER A 85 10.07 7.00 6.79
CA SER A 85 10.43 8.31 6.25
C SER A 85 10.89 9.28 7.34
N HIS A 86 10.26 9.25 8.52
CA HIS A 86 10.69 10.04 9.68
C HIS A 86 12.07 9.61 10.21
N GLU A 87 12.34 8.31 10.27
CA GLU A 87 13.62 7.76 10.74
C GLU A 87 14.77 8.10 9.79
N THR A 88 14.50 8.24 8.49
CA THR A 88 15.50 8.59 7.46
C THR A 88 15.69 10.09 7.24
N ARG A 89 14.98 10.95 8.00
CA ARG A 89 14.99 12.42 7.88
C ARG A 89 16.39 13.06 7.94
N GLY A 90 17.33 12.44 8.64
CA GLY A 90 18.71 12.94 8.78
C GLY A 90 19.50 13.05 7.46
N SER A 91 18.99 12.46 6.37
CA SER A 91 19.66 12.40 5.06
C SER A 91 19.18 13.46 4.04
N GLY A 92 18.45 14.50 4.49
CA GLY A 92 17.88 15.52 3.58
C GLY A 92 16.64 15.03 2.80
N ARG A 93 16.05 13.92 3.25
CA ARG A 93 14.86 13.29 2.64
C ARG A 93 13.57 13.97 3.07
N TYR A 94 12.57 13.89 2.19
CA TYR A 94 11.23 14.45 2.43
C TYR A 94 10.51 13.59 3.48
N VAL A 95 9.95 14.25 4.50
CA VAL A 95 9.14 13.58 5.52
C VAL A 95 7.73 13.35 4.99
N LEU A 96 7.35 12.09 4.85
CA LEU A 96 6.06 11.66 4.34
C LEU A 96 5.05 11.61 5.47
N SER A 97 4.13 12.58 5.53
CA SER A 97 2.99 12.49 6.44
C SER A 97 1.94 11.51 5.92
N MET A 98 1.30 10.75 6.81
CA MET A 98 0.24 9.79 6.46
C MET A 98 -0.86 10.42 5.61
N THR A 99 -1.28 11.64 5.94
CA THR A 99 -2.30 12.39 5.19
C THR A 99 -1.84 12.72 3.77
N THR A 100 -0.58 13.08 3.59
CA THR A 100 -0.03 13.37 2.25
C THR A 100 0.05 12.10 1.43
N ILE A 101 0.51 10.99 2.02
CA ILE A 101 0.56 9.70 1.32
C ILE A 101 -0.85 9.27 0.89
N SER A 102 -1.81 9.34 1.80
CA SER A 102 -3.21 9.02 1.48
C SER A 102 -3.77 9.90 0.36
N ASN A 103 -3.55 11.23 0.41
CA ASN A 103 -4.03 12.15 -0.62
C ASN A 103 -3.37 11.93 -1.99
N VAL A 104 -2.11 11.52 -2.03
CA VAL A 104 -1.42 11.17 -3.29
C VAL A 104 -1.95 9.85 -3.82
N LEU A 105 -1.92 8.76 -3.03
CA LEU A 105 -2.30 7.43 -3.50
C LEU A 105 -3.80 7.29 -3.82
N SER A 106 -4.65 8.11 -3.21
CA SER A 106 -6.09 8.16 -3.53
C SER A 106 -6.42 8.97 -4.79
N GLY A 107 -5.42 9.57 -5.45
CA GLY A 107 -5.64 10.39 -6.64
C GLY A 107 -6.37 11.71 -6.36
N ARG A 108 -6.56 12.11 -5.09
CA ARG A 108 -7.18 13.40 -4.74
C ARG A 108 -6.38 14.60 -5.25
N ARG A 109 -5.09 14.42 -5.53
CA ARG A 109 -4.23 15.43 -6.13
C ARG A 109 -4.28 15.34 -7.66
N LYS A 110 -4.69 16.43 -8.31
CA LYS A 110 -4.68 16.62 -9.77
C LYS A 110 -3.30 16.98 -10.35
N ARG A 111 -2.23 16.82 -9.57
CA ARG A 111 -0.86 17.18 -9.95
C ARG A 111 0.08 16.10 -9.47
N LEU A 112 1.14 15.88 -10.24
CA LEU A 112 2.21 14.97 -9.85
C LEU A 112 2.81 15.38 -8.50
N PRO A 113 3.10 14.41 -7.61
CA PRO A 113 3.90 14.69 -6.43
C PRO A 113 5.31 15.16 -6.87
N PRO A 114 5.96 16.03 -6.10
CA PRO A 114 7.31 16.49 -6.43
C PRO A 114 8.31 15.32 -6.30
N TRP A 115 9.35 15.31 -7.14
CA TRP A 115 10.33 14.22 -7.15
C TRP A 115 10.92 13.85 -5.77
N PRO A 116 11.30 14.80 -4.89
CA PRO A 116 11.79 14.46 -3.54
C PRO A 116 10.79 13.65 -2.70
N TRP A 117 9.49 13.86 -2.91
CA TRP A 117 8.45 13.06 -2.26
C TRP A 117 8.43 11.63 -2.81
N VAL A 118 8.51 11.49 -4.15
CA VAL A 118 8.54 10.18 -4.81
C VAL A 118 9.76 9.38 -4.38
N ALA A 119 10.96 9.97 -4.45
CA ALA A 119 12.19 9.32 -4.03
C ALA A 119 12.13 8.83 -2.58
N SER A 120 11.62 9.68 -1.67
CA SER A 120 11.46 9.31 -0.25
C SER A 120 10.45 8.17 -0.06
N TYR A 121 9.41 8.11 -0.90
CA TYR A 121 8.43 7.03 -0.88
C TYR A 121 9.04 5.71 -1.36
N LEU A 122 9.77 5.71 -2.48
CA LEU A 122 10.46 4.54 -3.01
C LEU A 122 11.46 3.97 -2.00
N ASP A 123 12.23 4.84 -1.34
CA ASP A 123 13.18 4.44 -0.32
C ASP A 123 12.51 3.84 0.92
N ALA A 124 11.37 4.38 1.34
CA ALA A 124 10.60 3.83 2.45
C ALA A 124 10.05 2.44 2.09
N ILE A 125 9.52 2.27 0.88
CA ILE A 125 9.06 0.97 0.39
C ILE A 125 10.21 -0.04 0.34
N LYS A 126 11.36 0.32 -0.24
CA LYS A 126 12.56 -0.55 -0.30
C LYS A 126 13.02 -1.01 1.07
N GLN A 127 13.08 -0.10 2.05
CA GLN A 127 13.46 -0.44 3.42
C GLN A 127 12.45 -1.39 4.08
N ILE A 128 11.14 -1.13 3.92
CA ILE A 128 10.11 -2.01 4.50
C ILE A 128 10.18 -3.40 3.87
N SER A 129 10.35 -3.49 2.55
CA SER A 129 10.50 -4.77 1.85
C SER A 129 11.74 -5.53 2.30
N ALA A 130 12.87 -4.85 2.49
CA ALA A 130 14.08 -5.44 3.05
C ALA A 130 13.87 -5.96 4.48
N HIS A 131 13.11 -5.25 5.31
CA HIS A 131 12.78 -5.69 6.68
C HIS A 131 11.80 -6.86 6.75
N ARG A 132 11.03 -7.12 5.69
CA ARG A 132 10.01 -8.19 5.63
C ARG A 132 10.51 -9.44 4.91
N ASP A 133 11.81 -9.52 4.63
CA ASP A 133 12.42 -10.57 3.79
C ASP A 133 11.74 -10.71 2.42
N MET A 134 11.10 -9.64 1.93
CA MET A 134 10.51 -9.54 0.59
C MET A 134 11.54 -9.04 -0.43
N SER A 135 12.83 -9.16 -0.13
CA SER A 135 13.94 -8.73 -0.98
C SER A 135 14.01 -9.47 -2.31
N ASP A 136 13.31 -10.62 -2.41
CA ASP A 136 13.25 -11.47 -3.61
C ASP A 136 12.09 -11.10 -4.55
N VAL A 137 11.14 -10.27 -4.09
CA VAL A 137 10.25 -9.60 -5.04
C VAL A 137 11.11 -8.57 -5.73
N GLU A 138 11.29 -8.72 -7.04
CA GLU A 138 11.92 -7.74 -7.92
C GLU A 138 11.05 -6.48 -7.93
N LEU A 139 11.12 -5.74 -6.83
CA LEU A 139 10.47 -4.47 -6.64
C LEU A 139 11.17 -3.54 -7.61
N GLU A 140 10.45 -3.10 -8.64
CA GLU A 140 10.87 -2.05 -9.56
C GLU A 140 11.08 -0.69 -8.86
N ALA A 141 11.46 -0.64 -7.59
CA ALA A 141 11.76 0.57 -6.82
C ALA A 141 13.14 1.17 -7.17
N ASP A 142 13.64 1.00 -8.40
CA ASP A 142 14.83 1.71 -8.88
C ASP A 142 14.49 3.19 -9.08
N GLN A 143 15.18 4.07 -8.34
CA GLN A 143 14.95 5.51 -8.41
C GLN A 143 15.16 6.06 -9.83
N LYS A 144 16.10 5.53 -10.62
CA LYS A 144 16.35 6.03 -11.99
C LYS A 144 15.18 5.72 -12.91
N LEU A 145 14.65 4.50 -12.84
CA LEU A 145 13.48 4.08 -13.62
C LEU A 145 12.25 4.93 -13.27
N TRP A 146 12.01 5.14 -11.97
CA TRP A 146 10.92 5.99 -11.52
C TRP A 146 11.11 7.46 -11.86
N GLN A 147 12.35 7.94 -11.92
CA GLN A 147 12.63 9.31 -12.33
C GLN A 147 12.27 9.53 -13.79
N LEU A 148 12.58 8.56 -14.67
CA LEU A 148 12.17 8.60 -16.07
C LEU A 148 10.65 8.61 -16.20
N ARG A 149 9.95 7.70 -15.52
CA ARG A 149 8.47 7.67 -15.49
C ARG A 149 7.87 8.98 -14.98
N TRP A 150 8.51 9.62 -14.00
CA TRP A 150 8.05 10.90 -13.45
C TRP A 150 8.25 12.06 -14.43
N ILE A 151 9.38 12.10 -15.14
CA ILE A 151 9.64 13.10 -16.19
C ILE A 151 8.63 12.93 -17.33
N GLU A 152 8.44 11.71 -17.82
CA GLU A 152 7.48 11.40 -18.88
C GLU A 152 6.05 11.79 -18.50
N ALA A 153 5.65 11.48 -17.26
CA ALA A 153 4.35 11.89 -16.75
C ALA A 153 4.23 13.42 -16.62
N MET A 154 5.32 14.12 -16.28
CA MET A 154 5.34 15.58 -16.20
C MET A 154 5.15 16.19 -17.59
N GLU A 155 5.97 15.80 -18.56
CA GLU A 155 5.90 16.30 -19.95
C GLU A 155 4.52 16.04 -20.56
N SER A 156 3.97 14.84 -20.35
CA SER A 156 2.62 14.48 -20.79
C SER A 156 1.53 15.31 -20.10
N SER A 157 1.74 15.68 -18.83
CA SER A 157 0.81 16.52 -18.07
C SER A 157 0.81 17.99 -18.52
N GLU A 158 1.93 18.48 -19.05
CA GLU A 158 2.08 19.84 -19.55
C GLU A 158 1.56 19.99 -20.99
N ASN A 159 1.74 18.96 -21.82
CA ASN A 159 1.26 18.95 -23.21
C ASN A 159 -0.27 18.81 -23.36
N GLY A 160 -0.98 18.44 -22.29
CA GLY A 160 -2.44 18.30 -22.27
C GLY A 160 -3.21 19.55 -21.80
N ARG A 161 -2.55 20.69 -21.60
CA ARG A 161 -3.14 21.98 -21.19
C ARG A 161 -3.29 22.94 -22.35
#